data_AF-A0A3N5F228-F1
#
_entry.id   AF-A0A3N5F228-F1
#
_cell.length_a   1.000
_cell.length_b   1.000
_cell.length_c   1.000
_cell.angle_alpha   90.00
_cell.angle_beta   90.00
_cell.angle_gamma   90.00
#
_symmetry.space_group_name_H-M   'P 1'
#
loop_
_entity.id
_entity.type
_entity.pdbx_description
1 polymer ?
#
loop_
_entity_poly.entity_id
_entity_poly.type
_entity_poly.pdbx_seq_one_letter_code
_entity_poly.pdbx_strand_id
1 'polypeptide(L)' 'MQLHETNAAPPDRRSGEDQRLERAIDAALDCSQACSDCADACIADGLPASLRQCVRLALDCADLCEVTVSL' A
#
# COMPACT_ATOMS: atom_id res chain seq x y z
N MET A 1 0.93 12.95 40.32
CA MET A 1 -0.09 12.04 40.90
C MET A 1 -1.45 12.53 40.41
N GLN A 2 -2.02 11.81 39.45
CA GLN A 2 -3.43 11.79 39.03
C GLN A 2 -3.58 10.58 38.08
N LEU A 3 -3.47 9.41 38.70
CA LEU A 3 -4.41 8.30 38.62
C LEU A 3 -5.43 8.28 37.44
N HIS A 4 -5.07 7.49 36.42
CA HIS A 4 -5.83 6.48 35.67
C HIS A 4 -7.18 6.80 35.01
N GLU A 5 -7.19 6.73 33.68
CA GLU A 5 -7.94 5.69 32.93
C GLU A 5 -7.11 5.21 31.74
N THR A 6 -6.31 4.14 31.92
CA THR A 6 -5.87 3.33 30.78
C THR A 6 -7.11 2.64 30.26
N ASN A 7 -7.69 3.14 29.18
CA ASN A 7 -8.67 2.39 28.40
C ASN A 7 -7.97 1.10 27.98
N ALA A 8 -8.24 0.01 28.70
CA ALA A 8 -7.66 -1.28 28.40
C ALA A 8 -8.09 -1.62 26.97
N ALA A 9 -7.11 -1.68 26.07
CA ALA A 9 -7.35 -2.21 24.74
C ALA A 9 -8.03 -3.59 24.88
N PRO A 10 -8.99 -3.92 24.00
CA PRO A 10 -9.62 -5.24 23.99
C PRO A 10 -8.54 -6.34 23.95
N PRO A 11 -8.80 -7.55 24.50
CA PRO A 11 -7.82 -8.62 24.54
C PRO A 11 -7.25 -8.94 23.16
N ASP A 12 -5.92 -9.04 23.12
CA ASP A 12 -5.01 -9.34 22.02
C ASP A 12 -5.60 -10.29 20.96
N ARG A 13 -5.94 -9.74 19.79
CA ARG A 13 -6.17 -10.55 18.58
C ARG A 13 -4.81 -10.96 18.01
N ARG A 14 -4.13 -11.90 18.69
CA ARG A 14 -2.88 -12.54 18.27
C ARG A 14 -1.88 -11.56 17.64
N SER A 15 -1.18 -10.74 18.40
CA SER A 15 -0.06 -9.84 18.01
C SER A 15 0.73 -10.13 16.71
N GLY A 16 0.96 -11.41 16.35
CA GLY A 16 1.53 -11.78 15.04
C GLY A 16 0.61 -11.57 13.81
N GLU A 17 -0.70 -11.58 13.94
CA GLU A 17 -1.71 -11.22 12.91
C GLU A 17 -1.70 -9.71 12.67
N ASP A 18 -1.70 -8.89 13.72
CA ASP A 18 -1.59 -7.43 13.63
C ASP A 18 -0.29 -7.02 12.93
N GLN A 19 0.85 -7.62 13.31
CA GLN A 19 2.13 -7.32 12.66
C GLN A 19 2.19 -7.77 11.19
N ARG A 20 1.44 -8.80 10.81
CA ARG A 20 1.32 -9.21 9.39
C ARG A 20 0.48 -8.21 8.62
N LEU A 21 -0.58 -7.70 9.22
CA LEU A 21 -1.44 -6.69 8.63
C LEU A 21 -0.68 -5.38 8.44
N GLU A 22 0.03 -4.89 9.46
CA GLU A 22 0.87 -3.69 9.37
C GLU A 22 1.88 -3.79 8.21
N ARG A 23 2.63 -4.91 8.14
CA ARG A 23 3.57 -5.13 7.03
C ARG A 23 2.89 -5.20 5.66
N ALA A 24 1.68 -5.74 5.59
CA ALA A 24 0.94 -5.81 4.33
C ALA A 24 0.47 -4.42 3.89
N ILE A 25 0.04 -3.58 4.83
CA ILE A 25 -0.33 -2.18 4.58
C ILE A 25 0.89 -1.38 4.12
N ASP A 26 2.02 -1.47 4.84
CA ASP A 26 3.26 -0.78 4.46
C ASP A 26 3.72 -1.21 3.06
N ALA A 27 3.70 -2.52 2.78
CA ALA A 27 4.07 -3.03 1.45
C ALA A 27 3.11 -2.59 0.35
N ALA A 28 1.81 -2.47 0.64
CA ALA A 28 0.82 -1.98 -0.32
C ALA A 28 1.01 -0.49 -0.61
N LEU A 29 1.32 0.32 0.41
CA LEU A 29 1.67 1.74 0.25
C LEU A 29 2.93 1.92 -0.61
N ASP A 30 4.01 1.20 -0.28
CA ASP A 30 5.26 1.23 -1.04
C ASP A 30 5.03 0.78 -2.49
N CYS A 31 4.23 -0.27 -2.70
CA CYS A 31 3.91 -0.78 -4.03
C CYS A 31 3.08 0.22 -4.84
N SER A 32 2.09 0.88 -4.24
CA SER A 32 1.28 1.89 -4.93
C SER A 32 2.15 3.03 -5.46
N GLN A 33 3.04 3.55 -4.61
CA GLN A 33 3.96 4.62 -5.00
C GLN A 33 4.91 4.16 -6.10
N ALA A 34 5.54 2.99 -5.93
CA ALA A 34 6.48 2.46 -6.93
C ALA A 34 5.83 2.20 -8.29
N CYS A 35 4.58 1.74 -8.31
CA CYS A 35 3.81 1.53 -9.53
C CYS A 35 3.43 2.85 -10.22
N SER A 36 3.04 3.87 -9.45
CA SER A 36 2.79 5.22 -9.98
C SER A 36 4.04 5.82 -10.62
N ASP A 37 5.17 5.75 -9.92
CA ASP A 37 6.46 6.23 -10.42
C ASP A 37 6.91 5.48 -11.69
N CYS A 38 6.63 4.17 -11.76
CA CYS A 38 6.93 3.35 -12.93
C CYS A 38 6.11 3.77 -14.16
N ALA A 39 4.80 4.03 -13.97
CA ALA A 39 3.93 4.51 -15.04
C ALA A 39 4.40 5.89 -15.54
N ASP A 40 4.69 6.80 -14.62
CA ASP A 40 5.17 8.15 -14.94
C ASP A 40 6.49 8.14 -15.72
N ALA A 41 7.45 7.32 -15.31
CA ALA A 41 8.72 7.16 -16.03
C ALA A 41 8.50 6.67 -17.47
N CYS A 42 7.66 5.65 -17.66
CA CYS A 42 7.36 5.12 -19.00
C CYS A 42 6.65 6.15 -19.90
N ILE A 43 5.80 7.00 -19.32
CA ILE A 43 5.10 8.08 -20.04
C ILE A 43 6.07 9.21 -20.38
N ALA A 44 6.94 9.60 -19.45
CA ALA A 44 7.97 10.62 -19.65
C ALA A 44 8.92 10.26 -20.80
N ASP A 45 9.21 8.97 -20.99
CA ASP A 45 10.00 8.43 -22.10
C ASP A 45 9.23 8.35 -23.44
N GLY A 46 8.01 8.92 -23.51
CA GLY A 46 7.21 9.00 -24.74
C GLY A 46 6.35 7.76 -25.02
N LEU A 47 6.16 6.89 -24.03
CA LEU A 47 5.28 5.72 -24.08
C LEU A 47 5.45 4.85 -25.35
N PRO A 48 6.63 4.23 -25.56
CA PRO A 48 6.85 3.35 -26.69
C PRO A 48 5.86 2.18 -26.69
N ALA A 49 5.58 1.64 -27.88
CA ALA A 49 4.59 0.57 -28.05
C ALA A 49 4.84 -0.65 -27.14
N SER A 50 6.10 -0.96 -26.87
CA SER A 50 6.54 -2.04 -25.98
C SER A 50 6.20 -1.81 -24.50
N LEU A 51 5.98 -0.57 -24.06
CA LEU A 51 5.71 -0.22 -22.66
C LEU A 51 4.23 0.04 -22.37
N ARG A 52 3.33 0.02 -23.37
CA ARG A 52 1.89 0.25 -23.15
C ARG A 52 1.27 -0.73 -22.16
N GLN A 53 1.69 -1.99 -22.19
CA GLN A 53 1.19 -2.99 -21.24
C GLN A 53 1.76 -2.78 -19.83
N CYS A 54 3.02 -2.33 -19.74
CA CYS A 54 3.64 -2.00 -18.46
C CYS A 54 2.90 -0.86 -17.77
N VAL A 55 2.60 0.24 -18.46
CA VAL A 55 1.86 1.37 -17.89
C VAL A 55 0.47 0.97 -17.40
N ARG A 56 -0.28 0.19 -18.19
CA ARG A 56 -1.61 -0.27 -17.77
C ARG A 56 -1.54 -1.12 -16.50
N LEU A 57 -0.64 -2.09 -16.48
CA LEU A 57 -0.48 -2.96 -15.32
C LEU A 57 0.00 -2.18 -14.09
N ALA A 58 0.87 -1.20 -14.27
CA ALA A 58 1.36 -0.35 -13.18
C ALA A 58 0.22 0.49 -12.58
N LEU A 59 -0.60 1.15 -13.41
CA LEU A 59 -1.75 1.91 -12.92
C LEU A 59 -2.80 1.02 -12.26
N ASP A 60 -3.14 -0.12 -12.88
CA ASP A 60 -4.07 -1.09 -12.28
C ASP A 60 -3.55 -1.60 -10.92
N CYS A 61 -2.24 -1.81 -10.79
CA CYS A 61 -1.61 -2.25 -9.55
C CYS A 61 -1.64 -1.15 -8.48
N ALA A 62 -1.37 0.11 -8.85
CA ALA A 62 -1.43 1.24 -7.92
C ALA A 62 -2.84 1.39 -7.34
N ASP A 63 -3.87 1.40 -8.20
CA ASP A 63 -5.28 1.50 -7.79
C ASP A 63 -5.68 0.35 -6.84
N LEU A 64 -5.31 -0.89 -7.16
CA LEU A 64 -5.61 -2.04 -6.31
C LEU A 64 -4.89 -1.98 -4.96
N CYS A 65 -3.64 -1.49 -4.94
CA CYS A 65 -2.89 -1.29 -3.70
C CYS A 65 -3.52 -0.20 -2.82
N GLU A 66 -3.96 0.91 -3.38
CA GLU A 66 -4.69 1.96 -2.64
C GLU A 66 -6.01 1.43 -2.06
N VAL A 67 -6.78 0.68 -2.86
CA VAL A 67 -7.99 0.02 -2.36
C VAL A 67 -7.65 -0.92 -1.20
N THR A 68 -6.59 -1.72 -1.32
CA THR A 68 -6.16 -2.67 -0.28
C THR A 68 -5.85 -1.99 1.06
N VAL A 69 -5.29 -0.78 1.04
CA VAL A 69 -4.95 -0.01 2.26
C VAL A 69 -6.19 0.57 2.95
N SER A 70 -7.30 0.75 2.22
CA SER A 70 -8.51 1.44 2.71
C SER A 70 -9.66 0.52 3.15
N LEU A 71 -9.55 -0.79 2.89
CA LEU A 71 -10.52 -1.82 3.28
C LEU A 71 -10.33 -2.29 4.73
#